data_AF-A0A935BLL2-F1
#
_entry.id   AF-A0A935BLL2-F1
#
_cell.length_a   1.000
_cell.length_b   1.000
_cell.length_c   1.000
_cell.angle_alpha   90.00
_cell.angle_beta   90.00
_cell.angle_gamma   90.00
#
_symmetry.space_group_name_H-M   'P 1'
#
loop_
_entity.id
_entity.type
_entity.pdbx_description
1 polymer ?
#
loop_
_entity_poly.entity_id
_entity_poly.type
_entity_poly.pdbx_seq_one_letter_code
_entity_poly.pdbx_strand_id
1 'polypeptide(L)'
;MDARLDAAEKWAGSRQFDTMFNELGGFHALMDDSLEFLNRRDSGSNGKVLDNFKRLEIGLRAFSPRIEVIRRELPIRYDDYVRRLMKFVRDARTKATEPLFSDTVVPNRKNGENL
;
A
#
# COMPACT_ATOMS: atom_id res chain seq x y z
N MET A 1 3.27 -4.97 -8.98
CA MET A 1 2.96 -3.54 -8.74
C MET A 1 4.01 -2.65 -9.38
N ASP A 2 5.29 -2.79 -9.01
CA ASP A 2 6.38 -1.94 -9.50
C ASP A 2 6.44 -1.80 -11.03
N ALA A 3 6.48 -2.93 -11.77
CA ALA A 3 6.47 -2.93 -13.24
C ALA A 3 5.25 -2.22 -13.88
N ARG A 4 4.10 -2.22 -13.19
CA ARG A 4 2.90 -1.49 -13.66
C ARG A 4 3.10 0.01 -13.47
N LEU A 5 3.73 0.42 -12.38
CA LEU A 5 4.04 1.82 -12.12
C LEU A 5 5.14 2.34 -13.05
N ASP A 6 6.16 1.54 -13.35
CA ASP A 6 7.19 1.86 -14.37
C ASP A 6 6.54 2.12 -15.74
N ALA A 7 5.63 1.23 -16.14
CA ALA A 7 4.90 1.37 -17.40
C ALA A 7 4.02 2.63 -17.39
N ALA A 8 3.31 2.90 -16.29
CA ALA A 8 2.50 4.11 -16.15
C ALA A 8 3.34 5.39 -16.29
N GLU A 9 4.51 5.46 -15.65
CA GLU A 9 5.43 6.61 -15.79
C GLU A 9 5.89 6.81 -17.25
N LYS A 10 6.25 5.71 -17.93
CA LYS A 10 6.63 5.76 -19.35
C LYS A 10 5.50 6.30 -20.23
N TRP A 11 4.27 5.85 -20.00
CA TRP A 11 3.10 6.28 -20.78
C TRP A 11 2.67 7.71 -20.45
N ALA A 12 2.81 8.15 -19.19
CA ALA A 12 2.59 9.53 -18.78
C ALA A 12 3.52 10.50 -19.53
N GLY A 13 4.82 10.21 -19.56
CA GLY A 13 5.80 11.02 -20.29
C GLY A 13 5.56 11.05 -21.81
N SER A 14 4.97 9.97 -22.36
CA SER A 14 4.58 9.88 -23.78
C SER A 14 3.20 10.47 -24.09
N ARG A 15 2.52 11.04 -23.09
CA ARG A 15 1.13 11.55 -23.17
C ARG A 15 0.10 10.53 -23.64
N GLN A 16 0.39 9.24 -23.47
CA GLN A 16 -0.54 8.14 -23.76
C GLN A 16 -1.37 7.84 -22.51
N PHE A 17 -2.32 8.73 -22.21
CA PHE A 17 -3.04 8.71 -20.94
C PHE A 17 -3.95 7.49 -20.79
N ASP A 18 -4.56 6.99 -21.85
CA ASP A 18 -5.44 5.81 -21.76
C ASP A 18 -4.65 4.57 -21.33
N THR A 19 -3.48 4.34 -21.95
CA THR A 19 -2.57 3.25 -21.58
C THR A 19 -2.03 3.43 -20.16
N MET A 20 -1.66 4.66 -19.80
CA MET A 20 -1.23 5.00 -18.44
C MET A 20 -2.32 4.64 -17.41
N PHE A 21 -3.59 5.00 -17.65
CA PHE A 21 -4.69 4.68 -16.74
C PHE A 21 -4.94 3.18 -16.61
N ASN A 22 -4.79 2.42 -17.70
CA ASN A 22 -4.88 0.95 -17.64
C ASN A 22 -3.80 0.37 -16.71
N GLU A 23 -2.57 0.86 -16.82
CA GLU A 23 -1.48 0.42 -15.93
C GLU A 23 -1.72 0.83 -14.47
N LEU A 24 -2.20 2.06 -14.23
CA LEU A 24 -2.55 2.53 -12.89
C LEU A 24 -3.75 1.76 -12.29
N GLY A 25 -4.71 1.35 -13.11
CA GLY A 25 -5.83 0.50 -12.70
C GLY A 25 -5.34 -0.88 -12.28
N GLY A 26 -4.44 -1.50 -13.06
CA GLY A 26 -3.81 -2.76 -12.70
C GLY A 26 -2.96 -2.66 -11.44
N PHE A 27 -2.22 -1.56 -11.27
CA PHE A 27 -1.49 -1.28 -10.03
C PHE A 27 -2.43 -1.21 -8.81
N HIS A 28 -3.55 -0.47 -8.93
CA HIS A 28 -4.55 -0.34 -7.88
C HIS A 28 -5.14 -1.71 -7.50
N ALA A 29 -5.56 -2.50 -8.49
CA ALA A 29 -6.14 -3.83 -8.26
C ALA A 29 -5.17 -4.78 -7.52
N LEU A 30 -3.89 -4.78 -7.90
CA LEU A 30 -2.89 -5.60 -7.21
C LEU A 30 -2.71 -5.21 -5.75
N MET A 31 -2.72 -3.91 -5.46
CA MET A 31 -2.59 -3.39 -4.10
C MET A 31 -3.80 -3.74 -3.24
N ASP A 32 -5.01 -3.63 -3.79
CA ASP A 32 -6.24 -4.00 -3.11
C ASP A 32 -6.28 -5.51 -2.78
N ASP A 33 -5.97 -6.35 -3.78
CA ASP A 33 -5.86 -7.81 -3.60
C ASP A 33 -4.79 -8.21 -2.57
N SER A 34 -3.65 -7.52 -2.57
CA SER A 34 -2.58 -7.76 -1.59
C SER A 34 -3.03 -7.44 -0.16
N LEU A 35 -3.76 -6.35 0.04
CA LEU A 35 -4.32 -5.99 1.35
C LEU A 35 -5.37 -7.00 1.80
N GLU A 36 -6.30 -7.35 0.91
CA GLU A 36 -7.35 -8.32 1.21
C GLU A 36 -6.76 -9.67 1.61
N PHE A 37 -5.75 -10.14 0.86
CA PHE A 37 -5.05 -11.37 1.15
C PHE A 37 -4.39 -11.38 2.53
N LEU A 38 -3.73 -10.29 2.92
CA LEU A 38 -3.10 -10.18 4.24
C LEU A 38 -4.14 -10.13 5.36
N ASN A 39 -5.23 -9.36 5.17
CA ASN A 39 -6.33 -9.28 6.15
C ASN A 39 -7.00 -10.64 6.38
N ARG A 40 -7.19 -11.44 5.32
CA ARG A 40 -7.77 -12.80 5.43
C ARG A 40 -6.86 -13.79 6.17
N ARG A 41 -5.54 -13.55 6.20
CA ARG A 41 -4.54 -14.45 6.80
C ARG A 41 -4.16 -14.12 8.24
N ASP A 42 -4.70 -13.05 8.81
CA ASP A 42 -4.39 -12.57 10.16
C ASP A 42 -4.90 -13.50 11.29
N SER A 43 -5.64 -14.56 10.96
CA SER A 43 -6.39 -15.37 11.93
C SER A 43 -5.61 -16.45 12.71
N GLY A 44 -4.27 -16.46 12.75
CA GLY A 44 -3.60 -17.54 13.51
C GLY A 44 -2.07 -17.58 13.63
N SER A 45 -1.33 -16.55 13.21
CA SER A 45 0.15 -16.56 13.26
C SER A 45 0.70 -15.12 13.36
N ASN A 46 0.58 -14.50 14.54
CA ASN A 46 0.87 -13.07 14.74
C ASN A 46 2.26 -12.66 14.22
N GLY A 47 3.32 -13.46 14.45
CA GLY A 47 4.69 -13.05 14.07
C GLY A 47 4.97 -12.93 12.56
N LYS A 48 4.53 -13.89 11.74
CA LYS A 48 4.80 -13.89 10.28
C LYS A 48 3.89 -12.94 9.51
N VAL A 49 2.68 -12.72 10.00
CA VAL A 49 1.71 -11.81 9.39
C VAL A 49 2.18 -10.36 9.55
N LEU A 50 2.69 -9.98 10.73
CA LEU A 50 3.27 -8.66 10.98
C LEU A 50 4.48 -8.34 10.08
N ASP A 51 5.34 -9.33 9.79
CA ASP A 51 6.47 -9.13 8.86
C ASP A 51 5.98 -8.83 7.43
N ASN A 52 4.93 -9.53 6.97
CA ASN A 52 4.35 -9.30 5.65
C ASN A 52 3.68 -7.93 5.54
N PHE A 53 2.95 -7.49 6.57
CA PHE A 53 2.37 -6.15 6.63
C PHE A 53 3.45 -5.06 6.62
N LYS A 54 4.54 -5.23 7.38
CA LYS A 54 5.71 -4.33 7.33
C LYS A 54 6.32 -4.25 5.94
N ARG A 55 6.55 -5.39 5.29
CA ARG A 55 7.10 -5.44 3.92
C ARG A 55 6.18 -4.73 2.92
N LEU A 56 4.86 -4.95 3.03
CA LEU A 56 3.89 -4.26 2.18
C LEU A 56 3.95 -2.74 2.40
N GLU A 57 3.92 -2.27 3.66
CA GLU A 57 4.01 -0.84 3.96
C GLU A 57 5.26 -0.19 3.36
N ILE A 58 6.43 -0.81 3.57
CA ILE A 58 7.71 -0.32 3.05
C ILE A 58 7.66 -0.22 1.52
N GLY A 59 7.08 -1.22 0.84
CA GLY A 59 6.88 -1.20 -0.60
C GLY A 59 5.96 -0.05 -1.04
N LEU A 60 4.80 0.11 -0.38
CA LEU A 60 3.83 1.16 -0.70
C LEU A 60 4.40 2.58 -0.51
N ARG A 61 5.31 2.75 0.45
CA ARG A 61 6.00 4.03 0.69
C ARG A 61 6.76 4.51 -0.55
N ALA A 62 7.38 3.62 -1.31
CA ALA A 62 8.12 3.96 -2.52
C ALA A 62 7.21 4.43 -3.68
N PHE A 63 5.95 3.99 -3.71
CA PHE A 63 5.03 4.32 -4.80
C PHE A 63 4.40 5.72 -4.68
N SER A 64 4.28 6.26 -3.46
CA SER A 64 3.67 7.58 -3.23
C SER A 64 4.35 8.73 -4.01
N PRO A 65 5.69 8.93 -3.96
CA PRO A 65 6.34 10.00 -4.72
C PRO A 65 6.23 9.79 -6.24
N ARG A 66 6.23 8.53 -6.69
CA ARG A 66 6.13 8.15 -8.10
C ARG A 66 4.78 8.51 -8.72
N ILE A 67 3.68 8.23 -8.01
CA ILE A 67 2.33 8.61 -8.44
C ILE A 67 2.18 10.14 -8.47
N GLU A 68 2.83 10.86 -7.54
CA GLU A 68 2.84 12.33 -7.56
C GLU A 68 3.59 12.91 -8.78
N VAL A 69 4.64 12.24 -9.27
CA VAL A 69 5.31 12.63 -10.52
C VAL A 69 4.35 12.49 -11.70
N ILE A 70 3.66 11.35 -11.84
CA ILE A 70 2.65 11.14 -12.88
C ILE A 70 1.57 12.23 -12.80
N ARG A 71 1.08 12.54 -11.60
CA ARG A 71 0.04 13.56 -11.37
C ARG A 71 0.45 14.93 -11.91
N ARG A 72 1.72 15.32 -11.75
CA ARG A 72 2.24 16.63 -12.20
C ARG A 72 2.29 16.77 -13.70
N GLU A 73 2.38 15.66 -14.43
CA GLU A 73 2.43 15.66 -15.91
C GLU A 73 1.03 15.66 -16.54
N LEU A 74 -0.02 15.43 -15.73
CA LEU A 74 -1.38 15.31 -16.23
C LEU A 74 -2.07 16.67 -16.41
N PRO A 75 -2.79 16.86 -17.54
CA PRO A 75 -3.77 17.93 -17.65
C PRO A 75 -4.85 17.79 -16.56
N ILE A 76 -5.38 18.92 -16.07
CA ILE A 76 -6.37 18.98 -14.97
C ILE A 76 -7.54 17.99 -15.15
N ARG A 77 -8.00 17.77 -16.39
CA ARG A 77 -9.12 16.87 -16.69
C ARG A 77 -8.87 15.40 -16.34
N TYR A 78 -7.61 15.01 -16.16
CA TYR A 78 -7.16 13.64 -15.92
C TYR A 78 -6.64 13.40 -14.50
N ASP A 79 -6.58 14.45 -13.68
CA ASP A 79 -5.94 14.45 -12.36
C ASP A 79 -6.78 13.75 -11.27
N ASP A 80 -8.12 13.76 -11.42
CA ASP A 80 -9.06 13.30 -10.40
C ASP A 80 -8.88 11.83 -9.99
N TYR A 81 -8.69 10.92 -10.97
CA TYR A 81 -8.41 9.52 -10.68
C TYR A 81 -7.07 9.33 -9.95
N VAL A 82 -6.02 10.04 -10.36
CA VAL A 82 -4.69 9.91 -9.76
C VAL A 82 -4.69 10.41 -8.32
N ARG A 83 -5.43 11.48 -8.01
CA ARG A 83 -5.65 11.93 -6.62
C ARG A 83 -6.34 10.89 -5.76
N ARG A 84 -7.38 10.24 -6.28
CA ARG A 84 -8.04 9.13 -5.58
C ARG A 84 -7.09 7.97 -5.34
N LEU A 85 -6.28 7.60 -6.33
CA LEU A 85 -5.27 6.56 -6.19
C LEU A 85 -4.23 6.91 -5.12
N MET A 86 -3.75 8.16 -5.09
CA MET A 86 -2.84 8.62 -4.03
C MET A 86 -3.47 8.53 -2.64
N LYS A 87 -4.75 8.90 -2.50
CA LYS A 87 -5.47 8.74 -1.24
C LYS A 87 -5.55 7.26 -0.86
N PHE A 88 -5.90 6.40 -1.81
CA PHE A 88 -5.95 4.95 -1.58
C PHE A 88 -4.60 4.39 -1.13
N VAL A 89 -3.47 4.79 -1.73
CA VAL A 89 -2.13 4.36 -1.28
C VAL A 89 -1.85 4.79 0.16
N ARG A 90 -2.29 5.99 0.57
CA ARG A 90 -2.16 6.44 1.96
C ARG A 90 -3.02 5.60 2.90
N ASP A 91 -4.27 5.37 2.53
CA ASP A 91 -5.20 4.56 3.32
C ASP A 91 -4.72 3.10 3.44
N ALA A 92 -4.19 2.54 2.35
CA ALA A 92 -3.56 1.22 2.28
C ALA A 92 -2.37 1.10 3.25
N ARG A 93 -1.51 2.12 3.31
CA ARG A 93 -0.40 2.17 4.26
C ARG A 93 -0.89 2.23 5.71
N THR A 94 -1.88 3.07 6.00
CA THR A 94 -2.49 3.14 7.34
C THR A 94 -3.03 1.77 7.76
N LYS A 95 -3.79 1.10 6.89
CA LYS A 95 -4.30 -0.26 7.15
C LYS A 95 -3.17 -1.28 7.35
N ALA A 96 -2.10 -1.20 6.57
CA ALA A 96 -0.95 -2.09 6.74
C ALA A 96 -0.19 -1.85 8.06
N THR A 97 -0.25 -0.65 8.62
CA THR A 97 0.39 -0.34 9.92
C THR A 97 -0.46 -0.69 11.13
N GLU A 98 -1.79 -0.73 11.00
CA GLU A 98 -2.71 -0.95 12.12
C GLU A 98 -2.46 -2.27 12.89
N PRO A 99 -2.23 -3.42 12.23
CA PRO A 99 -1.88 -4.67 12.91
C PRO A 99 -0.59 -4.58 13.74
N LEU A 100 0.35 -3.69 13.38
CA LEU A 100 1.64 -3.53 14.08
C LEU A 100 1.49 -2.99 15.51
N PHE A 101 0.32 -2.43 15.84
CA PHE A 101 0.04 -1.81 17.13
C PHE A 101 -1.11 -2.49 17.90
N SER A 102 -1.73 -3.53 17.33
CA SER A 102 -2.93 -4.17 17.89
C SER A 102 -2.63 -5.15 19.03
N ASP A 103 -1.46 -5.81 19.03
CA ASP A 103 -1.02 -6.63 20.16
C ASP A 103 -0.48 -5.72 21.28
N THR A 104 -1.26 -5.64 22.35
CA THR A 104 -0.95 -4.91 23.57
C THR A 104 0.42 -5.35 24.09
N VAL A 105 1.39 -4.45 24.08
CA VAL A 105 2.64 -4.58 24.85
C VAL A 105 2.32 -4.45 26.34
N VAL A 106 1.63 -5.46 26.90
CA VAL A 106 1.67 -5.73 28.34
C VAL A 106 2.78 -6.75 28.53
N PRO A 107 3.93 -6.36 29.12
CA PRO A 107 4.91 -7.35 29.56
C PRO A 107 4.18 -8.32 30.48
N ASN A 108 4.19 -9.60 30.15
CA ASN A 108 3.70 -10.64 31.05
C ASN A 108 4.61 -10.68 32.29
N ARG A 109 4.36 -9.79 33.27
CA ARG A 109 4.95 -9.89 34.59
C ARG A 109 4.43 -11.22 35.14
N LYS A 110 5.32 -12.20 35.20
CA LYS A 110 5.10 -13.43 35.96
C LYS A 110 4.72 -13.02 37.39
N ASN A 111 3.43 -13.02 37.67
CA ASN A 111 2.93 -13.10 39.04
C ASN A 111 3.26 -14.50 39.54
N GLY A 112 4.24 -14.59 40.43
CA GLY A 112 4.56 -15.82 41.13
C GLY A 112 5.99 -15.88 41.55
N GLU A 113 6.28 -15.29 42.72
CA GLU A 113 7.12 -15.93 43.73
C GLU A 113 6.63 -15.41 45.09
N ASN A 114 5.68 -16.17 45.66
CA ASN A 114 5.52 -16.24 47.10
C ASN A 114 6.82 -16.85 47.65
N LEU A 115 7.55 -16.11 48.48
CA LEU A 115 8.37 -16.62 49.58
C LEU A 115 8.43 -15.53 50.67
#